data_AF-D8KBG4-F1
#
_entry.id   AF-D8KBG4-F1
#
_cell.length_a   1.000
_cell.length_b   1.000
_cell.length_c   1.000
_cell.angle_alpha   90.00
_cell.angle_beta   90.00
_cell.angle_gamma   90.00
#
_symmetry.space_group_name_H-M   'P 1'
#
loop_
_entity.id
_entity.type
_entity.pdbx_description
1 polymer ?
#
loop_
_entity_poly.entity_id
_entity_poly.type
_entity_poly.pdbx_seq_one_letter_code
_entity_poly.pdbx_strand_id
1 'polypeptide(L)'
;MKKEKTKLAIPESLQVHYFESYIEIVRVWRSWTTPLLAIFTVFWNGLLVYWYSILNEDSPFIVILFPFLHVAAGISLAYYVVAVWLNKTHIYVDAEKIKVRHKPIPWRGNKEIPTSFIKRLYAKENIFHSAEGQSISYEIHVITRNGKNIKLVERLDSSEQAFYLEHEIKKILNMEAAPPMKGELNNSS
;
A
#
# COMPACT_ATOMS: atom_id res chain seq x y z
N MET A 1 14.76 -24.55 21.76
CA MET A 1 13.32 -24.34 22.09
C MET A 1 12.54 -24.10 20.80
N LYS A 2 11.73 -25.07 20.36
CA LYS A 2 10.73 -24.86 19.30
C LYS A 2 9.65 -23.95 19.87
N LYS A 3 9.56 -22.69 19.43
CA LYS A 3 8.41 -21.85 19.74
C LYS A 3 7.21 -22.42 18.99
N GLU A 4 6.17 -22.81 19.74
CA GLU A 4 4.87 -23.18 19.20
C GLU A 4 4.39 -22.08 18.25
N LYS A 5 3.79 -22.50 17.12
CA LYS A 5 3.11 -21.62 16.18
C LYS A 5 1.90 -21.01 16.87
N THR A 6 2.09 -19.90 17.57
CA THR A 6 1.00 -19.04 18.03
C THR A 6 0.13 -18.74 16.82
N LYS A 7 -1.16 -19.11 16.85
CA LYS A 7 -2.12 -18.69 15.83
C LYS A 7 -2.03 -17.16 15.76
N LEU A 8 -1.47 -16.63 14.67
CA LEU A 8 -1.34 -15.18 14.49
C LEU A 8 -2.76 -14.59 14.51
N ALA A 9 -3.02 -13.68 15.45
CA ALA A 9 -4.27 -12.96 15.48
C ALA A 9 -4.37 -12.07 14.23
N ILE A 10 -5.60 -11.88 13.71
CA ILE A 10 -5.83 -11.01 12.56
C ILE A 10 -5.55 -9.56 13.01
N PRO A 11 -4.62 -8.83 12.37
CA PRO A 11 -4.37 -7.44 12.69
C PRO A 11 -5.59 -6.55 12.43
N GLU A 12 -5.79 -5.50 13.22
CA GLU A 12 -6.99 -4.65 13.20
C GLU A 12 -7.32 -4.03 11.82
N SER A 13 -6.30 -3.78 10.99
CA SER A 13 -6.45 -3.21 9.64
C SER A 13 -6.71 -4.25 8.54
N LEU A 14 -6.69 -5.54 8.89
CA LEU A 14 -6.92 -6.66 7.99
C LEU A 14 -8.24 -7.35 8.29
N GLN A 15 -8.96 -7.72 7.23
CA GLN A 15 -10.13 -8.58 7.29
C GLN A 15 -9.87 -9.77 6.38
N VAL A 16 -10.22 -10.98 6.82
CA VAL A 16 -10.03 -12.20 6.04
C VAL A 16 -11.37 -12.87 5.83
N HIS A 17 -11.69 -13.13 4.56
CA HIS A 17 -12.86 -13.86 4.15
C HIS A 17 -12.41 -15.16 3.49
N TYR A 18 -12.90 -16.28 4.03
CA TYR A 18 -12.64 -17.62 3.49
C TYR A 18 -13.80 -18.01 2.59
N PHE A 19 -13.50 -18.29 1.31
CA PHE A 19 -14.43 -18.88 0.36
C PHE A 19 -13.99 -20.31 0.03
N GLU A 20 -14.83 -21.08 -0.65
CA GLU A 20 -14.53 -22.48 -0.96
C GLU A 20 -13.28 -22.67 -1.84
N SER A 21 -13.06 -21.76 -2.79
CA SER A 21 -11.98 -21.88 -3.79
C SER A 21 -10.85 -20.86 -3.63
N TYR A 22 -11.07 -19.80 -2.84
CA TYR A 22 -10.09 -18.74 -2.65
C TYR A 22 -10.24 -18.09 -1.28
N ILE A 23 -9.22 -17.34 -0.85
CA ILE A 23 -9.36 -16.39 0.26
C ILE A 23 -9.29 -14.96 -0.25
N GLU A 24 -9.97 -14.07 0.44
CA GLU A 24 -9.84 -12.64 0.25
C GLU A 24 -9.30 -11.99 1.52
N ILE A 25 -8.13 -11.38 1.42
CA ILE A 25 -7.57 -10.54 2.47
C ILE A 25 -7.81 -9.08 2.08
N VAL A 26 -8.55 -8.36 2.92
CA VAL A 26 -8.91 -6.96 2.71
C VAL A 26 -8.12 -6.09 3.68
N ARG A 27 -7.38 -5.13 3.14
CA ARG A 27 -6.62 -4.13 3.90
C ARG A 27 -7.19 -2.73 3.68
N VAL A 28 -7.47 -2.03 4.76
CA VAL A 28 -7.84 -0.59 4.72
C VAL A 28 -6.59 0.29 4.64
N TRP A 29 -6.68 1.43 3.94
CA TRP A 29 -5.55 2.37 3.80
C TRP A 29 -5.54 3.48 4.86
N ARG A 30 -6.55 3.48 5.74
CA ARG A 30 -6.83 4.58 6.65
C ARG A 30 -5.59 4.88 7.50
N SER A 31 -5.12 6.12 7.41
CA SER A 31 -4.02 6.65 8.22
C SER A 31 -4.50 7.80 9.08
N TRP A 32 -3.92 7.92 10.28
CA TRP A 32 -4.21 9.01 11.22
C TRP A 32 -3.73 10.38 10.73
N THR A 33 -2.81 10.42 9.76
CA THR A 33 -2.27 11.67 9.19
C THR A 33 -3.17 12.25 8.08
N THR A 34 -4.06 11.44 7.50
CA THR A 34 -4.91 11.85 6.37
C THR A 34 -5.89 12.98 6.71
N PRO A 35 -6.53 13.04 7.90
CA PRO A 35 -7.39 14.17 8.28
C PRO A 35 -6.67 15.53 8.25
N LEU A 36 -5.43 15.61 8.76
CA LEU A 36 -4.65 16.83 8.72
C LEU A 36 -4.33 17.24 7.27
N LEU A 37 -3.96 16.26 6.44
CA LEU A 37 -3.71 16.47 5.02
C LEU A 37 -4.97 16.95 4.28
N ALA A 38 -6.14 16.46 4.66
CA ALA A 38 -7.41 16.88 4.07
C ALA A 38 -7.73 18.34 4.36
N ILE A 39 -7.54 18.80 5.60
CA ILE A 39 -7.70 20.22 5.98
C ILE A 39 -6.77 21.09 5.14
N PHE A 40 -5.48 20.72 5.07
CA PHE A 40 -4.51 21.40 4.24
C PHE A 40 -4.93 21.44 2.77
N THR A 41 -5.44 20.31 2.24
CA THR A 41 -5.89 20.20 0.85
C THR A 41 -7.06 21.13 0.55
N VAL A 42 -8.05 21.19 1.45
CA VAL A 42 -9.20 22.09 1.29
C VAL A 42 -8.76 23.54 1.33
N PHE A 43 -7.92 23.92 2.30
CA PHE A 43 -7.38 25.27 2.41
C PHE A 43 -6.56 25.66 1.16
N TRP A 44 -5.69 24.77 0.70
CA TRP A 44 -4.83 24.99 -0.47
C TRP A 44 -5.63 25.20 -1.76
N ASN A 45 -6.61 24.33 -2.01
CA ASN A 45 -7.48 24.49 -3.18
C ASN A 45 -8.34 25.77 -3.07
N GLY A 46 -8.78 26.14 -1.86
CA GLY A 46 -9.48 27.40 -1.62
C GLY A 46 -8.62 28.63 -1.95
N LEU A 47 -7.34 28.64 -1.55
CA LEU A 47 -6.40 29.70 -1.90
C LEU A 47 -6.24 29.84 -3.41
N LEU A 48 -6.15 28.73 -4.15
CA LEU A 48 -6.03 28.74 -5.60
C LEU A 48 -7.29 29.26 -6.29
N VAL A 49 -8.47 28.85 -5.82
CA VAL A 49 -9.75 29.38 -6.33
C VAL A 49 -9.83 30.89 -6.09
N TYR A 50 -9.47 31.35 -4.88
CA TYR A 50 -9.43 32.77 -4.57
C TYR A 50 -8.43 33.53 -5.44
N TRP A 51 -7.22 32.98 -5.64
CA TRP A 51 -6.20 33.57 -6.51
C TRP A 51 -6.74 33.81 -7.93
N TYR A 52 -7.40 32.82 -8.53
CA TYR A 52 -7.98 32.97 -9.86
C TYR A 52 -9.19 33.91 -9.88
N SER A 53 -9.91 34.09 -8.76
CA SER A 53 -11.06 35.01 -8.67
C SER A 53 -10.69 36.50 -8.66
N ILE A 54 -9.46 36.85 -8.26
CA ILE A 54 -9.00 38.25 -8.21
C ILE A 54 -8.26 38.68 -9.48
N LEU A 55 -8.07 37.78 -10.44
CA LEU A 55 -7.45 38.10 -11.73
C LEU A 55 -8.40 38.98 -12.56
N ASN A 56 -7.81 39.87 -13.36
CA ASN A 56 -8.50 40.79 -14.25
C ASN A 56 -7.83 40.80 -15.64
N GLU A 57 -8.42 41.52 -16.60
CA GLU A 57 -7.92 41.59 -17.98
C GLU A 57 -6.50 42.16 -18.08
N ASP A 58 -6.10 42.99 -17.11
CA ASP A 58 -4.76 43.60 -17.04
C ASP A 58 -3.72 42.72 -16.34
N SER A 59 -4.10 41.53 -15.87
CA SER A 59 -3.21 40.65 -15.11
C SER A 59 -2.07 40.12 -16.00
N PRO A 60 -0.79 40.25 -15.58
CA PRO A 60 0.32 39.73 -16.36
C PRO A 60 0.20 38.23 -16.59
N PHE A 61 0.51 37.76 -17.81
CA PHE A 61 0.39 36.34 -18.18
C PHE A 61 1.12 35.38 -17.21
N ILE A 62 2.26 35.80 -16.68
CA ILE A 62 3.02 35.00 -15.71
C ILE A 62 2.25 34.76 -14.40
N VAL A 63 1.43 35.72 -13.96
CA VAL A 63 0.60 35.63 -12.74
C VAL A 63 -0.56 34.64 -12.94
N ILE A 64 -1.02 34.48 -14.19
CA ILE A 64 -2.04 33.51 -14.60
C ILE A 64 -1.46 32.09 -14.68
N LEU A 65 -0.24 31.96 -15.22
CA LEU A 65 0.40 30.67 -15.48
C LEU A 65 1.08 30.07 -14.25
N PHE A 66 1.66 30.90 -13.38
CA PHE A 66 2.39 30.46 -12.19
C PHE A 66 1.61 29.48 -11.28
N PRO A 67 0.31 29.67 -10.99
CA PRO A 67 -0.45 28.76 -10.16
C PRO A 67 -0.86 27.46 -10.87
N PHE A 68 -0.63 27.30 -12.17
CA PHE A 68 -1.09 26.13 -12.93
C PHE A 68 -0.53 24.81 -12.36
N LEU A 69 0.77 24.75 -12.06
CA LEU A 69 1.39 23.59 -11.42
C LEU A 69 0.83 23.35 -10.01
N HIS A 70 0.48 24.43 -9.30
CA HIS A 70 -0.10 24.36 -7.96
C HIS A 70 -1.55 23.82 -7.99
N VAL A 71 -2.32 24.11 -9.04
CA VAL A 71 -3.64 23.51 -9.30
C VAL A 71 -3.49 22.01 -9.56
N ALA A 72 -2.55 21.61 -10.43
CA ALA A 72 -2.28 20.20 -10.67
C ALA A 72 -1.89 19.46 -9.37
N ALA A 73 -1.08 20.09 -8.52
CA ALA A 73 -0.74 19.56 -7.20
C ALA A 73 -1.96 19.48 -6.27
N GLY A 74 -2.80 20.51 -6.23
CA GLY A 74 -4.02 20.56 -5.41
C GLY A 74 -5.04 19.48 -5.79
N ILE A 75 -5.26 19.26 -7.09
CA ILE A 75 -6.12 18.19 -7.60
C ILE A 75 -5.54 16.82 -7.28
N SER A 76 -4.24 16.64 -7.48
CA SER A 76 -3.55 15.37 -7.17
C SER A 76 -3.65 15.02 -5.69
N LEU A 77 -3.52 16.03 -4.82
CA LEU A 77 -3.62 15.85 -3.38
C LEU A 77 -5.05 15.53 -2.94
N ALA A 78 -6.05 16.22 -3.51
CA ALA A 78 -7.45 15.91 -3.28
C ALA A 78 -7.79 14.47 -3.70
N TYR A 79 -7.35 14.07 -4.89
CA TYR A 79 -7.49 12.69 -5.36
C TYR A 79 -6.86 11.68 -4.39
N TYR A 80 -5.63 11.96 -3.93
CA TYR A 80 -4.94 11.11 -2.96
C TYR A 80 -5.68 10.97 -1.65
N VAL A 81 -6.15 12.08 -1.05
CA VAL A 81 -6.92 12.06 0.21
C VAL A 81 -8.17 11.21 0.07
N VAL A 82 -8.93 11.40 -1.02
CA VAL A 82 -10.16 10.63 -1.28
C VAL A 82 -9.82 9.15 -1.49
N ALA A 83 -8.75 8.84 -2.23
CA ALA A 83 -8.29 7.47 -2.41
C ALA A 83 -7.90 6.80 -1.08
N VAL A 84 -7.17 7.48 -0.19
CA VAL A 84 -6.78 6.91 1.11
C VAL A 84 -7.98 6.62 2.03
N TRP A 85 -9.02 7.44 1.97
CA TRP A 85 -10.22 7.21 2.78
C TRP A 85 -11.14 6.13 2.24
N LEU A 86 -11.28 6.02 0.92
CA LEU A 86 -12.23 5.10 0.31
C LEU A 86 -11.62 3.78 -0.10
N ASN A 87 -10.34 3.76 -0.50
CA ASN A 87 -9.75 2.56 -1.04
C ASN A 87 -9.44 1.52 0.02
N LYS A 88 -9.63 0.28 -0.43
CA LYS A 88 -9.13 -0.92 0.22
C LYS A 88 -8.30 -1.71 -0.78
N THR A 89 -7.27 -2.38 -0.28
CA THR A 89 -6.55 -3.39 -1.05
C THR A 89 -7.17 -4.75 -0.81
N HIS A 90 -7.63 -5.40 -1.87
CA HIS A 90 -8.16 -6.75 -1.86
C HIS A 90 -7.12 -7.68 -2.47
N ILE A 91 -6.75 -8.70 -1.70
CA ILE A 91 -5.75 -9.70 -2.07
C ILE A 91 -6.50 -11.02 -2.15
N TYR A 92 -6.75 -11.47 -3.37
CA TYR A 92 -7.36 -12.77 -3.63
C TYR A 92 -6.25 -13.79 -3.82
N VAL A 93 -6.34 -14.90 -3.11
CA VAL A 93 -5.39 -16.01 -3.22
C VAL A 93 -6.14 -17.29 -3.43
N ASP A 94 -5.88 -17.92 -4.57
CA ASP A 94 -6.36 -19.25 -4.91
C ASP A 94 -5.17 -20.15 -5.30
N ALA A 95 -5.44 -21.41 -5.64
CA ALA A 95 -4.40 -22.36 -6.01
C ALA A 95 -3.66 -22.00 -7.32
N GLU A 96 -4.28 -21.22 -8.20
CA GLU A 96 -3.77 -20.89 -9.54
C GLU A 96 -3.08 -19.53 -9.61
N LYS A 97 -3.51 -18.54 -8.81
CA LYS A 97 -3.03 -17.16 -8.86
C LYS A 97 -3.24 -16.36 -7.58
N ILE A 98 -2.45 -15.29 -7.49
CA ILE A 98 -2.65 -14.18 -6.55
C ILE A 98 -3.10 -12.95 -7.32
N LYS A 99 -4.17 -12.30 -6.88
CA LYS A 99 -4.70 -11.07 -7.48
C LYS A 99 -4.77 -9.95 -6.46
N VAL A 100 -4.16 -8.82 -6.77
CA VAL A 100 -4.20 -7.61 -5.93
C VAL A 100 -5.01 -6.54 -6.64
N ARG A 101 -6.01 -5.98 -5.96
CA ARG A 101 -6.89 -4.93 -6.49
C ARG A 101 -7.13 -3.83 -5.48
N HIS A 102 -7.03 -2.58 -5.93
CA HIS A 102 -7.39 -1.38 -5.19
C HIS A 102 -8.74 -0.89 -5.71
N LYS A 103 -9.73 -0.78 -4.81
CA LYS A 103 -11.10 -0.35 -5.13
C LYS A 103 -11.69 0.46 -3.96
N PRO A 104 -12.63 1.39 -4.19
CA PRO A 104 -13.33 1.64 -5.46
C PRO A 104 -12.62 2.59 -6.43
N ILE A 105 -11.71 3.45 -5.95
CA ILE A 105 -11.04 4.44 -6.79
C ILE A 105 -9.80 3.82 -7.46
N PRO A 106 -9.59 4.07 -8.77
CA PRO A 106 -8.42 3.58 -9.48
C PRO A 106 -7.11 3.94 -8.78
N TRP A 107 -6.26 2.95 -8.54
CA TRP A 107 -4.93 3.20 -8.01
C TRP A 107 -3.93 2.24 -8.63
N ARG A 108 -2.69 2.71 -8.74
CA ARG A 108 -1.59 1.91 -9.29
C ARG A 108 -1.27 0.76 -8.33
N GLY A 109 -0.86 -0.39 -8.87
CA GLY A 109 -0.51 -1.56 -8.05
C GLY A 109 -1.43 -2.76 -8.26
N ASN A 110 -2.52 -2.61 -9.01
CA ASN A 110 -3.35 -3.74 -9.46
C ASN A 110 -2.49 -4.73 -10.26
N LYS A 111 -2.43 -6.00 -9.83
CA LYS A 111 -1.66 -7.05 -10.52
C LYS A 111 -2.27 -8.44 -10.33
N GLU A 112 -1.88 -9.36 -11.18
CA GLU A 112 -2.29 -10.77 -11.15
C GLU A 112 -1.04 -11.61 -11.44
N ILE A 113 -0.73 -12.56 -10.56
CA ILE A 113 0.48 -13.37 -10.62
C ILE A 113 0.08 -14.85 -10.53
N PRO A 114 0.33 -15.67 -11.57
CA PRO A 114 0.13 -17.11 -11.49
C PRO A 114 1.00 -17.74 -10.38
N THR A 115 0.43 -18.61 -9.56
CA THR A 115 1.14 -19.31 -8.48
C THR A 115 2.27 -20.18 -9.03
N SER A 116 2.09 -20.75 -10.23
CA SER A 116 3.12 -21.50 -10.95
C SER A 116 4.40 -20.69 -11.20
N PHE A 117 4.30 -19.36 -11.29
CA PHE A 117 5.46 -18.48 -11.48
C PHE A 117 6.15 -18.13 -10.17
N ILE A 118 5.53 -18.36 -9.02
CA ILE A 118 6.07 -18.01 -7.72
C ILE A 118 7.07 -19.09 -7.29
N LYS A 119 8.32 -18.68 -7.07
CA LYS A 119 9.35 -19.53 -6.46
C LYS A 119 9.39 -19.36 -4.95
N ARG A 120 9.21 -18.12 -4.47
CA ARG A 120 9.28 -17.77 -3.05
C ARG A 120 8.46 -16.53 -2.77
N LEU A 121 7.88 -16.48 -1.58
CA LEU A 121 7.19 -15.32 -1.02
C LEU A 121 7.83 -14.96 0.32
N TYR A 122 8.01 -13.67 0.62
CA TYR A 122 8.64 -13.21 1.87
C TYR A 122 8.25 -11.76 2.22
N ALA A 123 8.18 -11.43 3.50
CA ALA A 123 8.05 -10.06 3.99
C ALA A 123 9.40 -9.35 4.01
N LYS A 124 9.40 -8.05 3.70
CA LYS A 124 10.55 -7.17 3.72
C LYS A 124 10.26 -5.92 4.52
N GLU A 125 11.20 -5.51 5.35
CA GLU A 125 11.22 -4.18 5.98
C GLU A 125 11.89 -3.17 5.04
N ASN A 126 11.29 -1.99 4.92
CA ASN A 126 11.87 -0.83 4.26
C ASN A 126 11.98 0.31 5.27
N ILE A 127 13.21 0.73 5.52
CA ILE A 127 13.55 1.85 6.39
C ILE A 127 13.82 3.07 5.52
N PHE A 128 13.04 4.12 5.75
CA PHE A 128 13.22 5.44 5.15
C PHE A 128 13.90 6.35 6.17
N HIS A 129 15.10 6.83 5.82
CA HIS A 129 15.79 7.84 6.60
C HIS A 129 15.34 9.23 6.15
N SER A 130 14.95 10.07 7.11
CA SER A 130 14.59 11.47 6.93
C SER A 130 15.38 12.34 7.91
N ALA A 131 15.41 13.66 7.67
CA ALA A 131 16.10 14.60 8.56
C ALA A 131 15.54 14.57 9.99
N GLU A 132 14.23 14.34 10.16
CA GLU A 132 13.57 14.22 11.47
C GLU A 132 13.56 12.80 12.08
N GLY A 133 14.10 11.77 11.41
CA GLY A 133 14.16 10.41 11.96
C GLY A 133 13.98 9.29 10.94
N GLN A 134 13.60 8.10 11.40
CA GLN A 134 13.38 6.92 10.56
C GLN A 134 11.89 6.59 10.48
N SER A 135 11.40 6.35 9.27
CA SER A 135 10.06 5.82 9.02
C SER A 135 10.18 4.41 8.47
N ILE A 136 9.47 3.45 9.08
CA ILE A 136 9.52 2.04 8.70
C ILE A 136 8.21 1.68 7.99
N SER A 137 8.31 0.91 6.92
CA SER A 137 7.17 0.28 6.26
C SER A 137 7.51 -1.14 5.88
N TYR A 138 6.49 -1.98 5.70
CA TYR A 138 6.68 -3.37 5.33
C TYR A 138 6.08 -3.67 3.95
N GLU A 139 6.68 -4.61 3.23
CA GLU A 139 6.26 -5.02 1.90
C GLU A 139 6.22 -6.55 1.81
N ILE A 140 5.30 -7.10 1.02
CA ILE A 140 5.32 -8.52 0.63
C ILE A 140 5.94 -8.62 -0.75
N HIS A 141 6.95 -9.47 -0.87
CA HIS A 141 7.67 -9.72 -2.10
C HIS A 141 7.45 -11.13 -2.60
N VAL A 142 7.45 -11.25 -3.93
CA VAL A 142 7.40 -12.52 -4.66
C VAL A 142 8.65 -12.61 -5.52
N ILE A 143 9.46 -13.64 -5.31
CA ILE A 143 10.50 -14.05 -6.24
C ILE A 143 9.87 -15.04 -7.20
N THR A 144 9.92 -14.70 -8.48
CA THR A 144 9.43 -15.57 -9.54
C THR A 144 10.47 -16.61 -9.94
N ARG A 145 10.06 -17.68 -10.63
CA ARG A 145 10.95 -18.76 -11.09
C ARG A 145 12.07 -18.27 -12.01
N ASN A 146 11.88 -17.17 -12.72
CA ASN A 146 12.91 -16.54 -13.56
C ASN A 146 13.83 -15.58 -12.78
N GLY A 147 13.70 -15.49 -11.46
CA GLY A 147 14.54 -14.67 -10.59
C GLY A 147 14.06 -13.22 -10.41
N LYS A 148 12.99 -12.78 -11.07
CA LYS A 148 12.45 -11.42 -10.89
C LYS A 148 11.80 -11.27 -9.52
N ASN A 149 12.12 -10.19 -8.82
CA ASN A 149 11.50 -9.78 -7.58
C ASN A 149 10.33 -8.81 -7.87
N ILE A 150 9.13 -9.19 -7.43
CA ILE A 150 7.90 -8.42 -7.63
C ILE A 150 7.34 -8.05 -6.26
N LYS A 151 7.12 -6.76 -6.03
CA LYS A 151 6.35 -6.28 -4.87
C LYS A 151 4.90 -6.71 -5.03
N LEU A 152 4.40 -7.58 -4.16
CA LEU A 152 3.01 -8.03 -4.17
C LEU A 152 2.10 -7.04 -3.46
N VAL A 153 2.47 -6.67 -2.23
CA VAL A 153 1.76 -5.71 -1.39
C VAL A 153 2.77 -4.72 -0.83
N GLU A 154 2.41 -3.44 -0.87
CA GLU A 154 3.31 -2.34 -0.49
C GLU A 154 2.75 -1.56 0.70
N ARG A 155 3.65 -0.86 1.39
CA ARG A 155 3.33 0.12 2.45
C ARG A 155 2.48 -0.45 3.58
N LEU A 156 2.76 -1.66 4.06
CA LEU A 156 2.14 -2.21 5.26
C LEU A 156 2.66 -1.46 6.50
N ASP A 157 1.76 -1.19 7.44
CA ASP A 157 2.04 -0.27 8.56
C ASP A 157 2.70 -0.97 9.76
N SER A 158 2.64 -2.30 9.83
CA SER A 158 3.25 -3.08 10.90
C SER A 158 3.87 -4.38 10.42
N SER A 159 4.88 -4.85 11.16
CA SER A 159 5.52 -6.16 10.96
C SER A 159 4.51 -7.29 11.12
N GLU A 160 3.57 -7.17 12.06
CA GLU A 160 2.48 -8.11 12.28
C GLU A 160 1.61 -8.30 11.03
N GLN A 161 1.24 -7.21 10.34
CA GLN A 161 0.51 -7.30 9.07
C GLN A 161 1.32 -8.07 8.03
N ALA A 162 2.62 -7.78 7.92
CA ALA A 162 3.48 -8.42 6.96
C ALA A 162 3.64 -9.92 7.23
N PHE A 163 3.90 -10.30 8.49
CA PHE A 163 3.99 -11.70 8.89
C PHE A 163 2.68 -12.46 8.74
N TYR A 164 1.56 -11.86 9.15
CA TYR A 164 0.24 -12.47 8.99
C TYR A 164 -0.04 -12.74 7.51
N LEU A 165 0.18 -11.73 6.66
CA LEU A 165 -0.07 -11.84 5.24
C LEU A 165 0.87 -12.86 4.57
N GLU A 166 2.15 -12.84 4.90
CA GLU A 166 3.11 -13.85 4.42
C GLU A 166 2.67 -15.26 4.81
N HIS A 167 2.33 -15.47 6.07
CA HIS A 167 1.94 -16.76 6.63
C HIS A 167 0.67 -17.30 5.97
N GLU A 168 -0.41 -16.51 5.91
CA GLU A 168 -1.67 -16.97 5.32
C GLU A 168 -1.54 -17.26 3.82
N ILE A 169 -0.80 -16.44 3.06
CA ILE A 169 -0.58 -16.71 1.64
C ILE A 169 0.24 -18.00 1.46
N LYS A 170 1.33 -18.18 2.22
CA LYS A 170 2.16 -19.40 2.14
C LYS A 170 1.37 -20.67 2.48
N LYS A 171 0.54 -20.60 3.53
CA LYS A 171 -0.31 -21.71 3.99
C LYS A 171 -1.23 -22.19 2.88
N ILE A 172 -1.84 -21.28 2.12
CA ILE A 172 -2.80 -21.61 1.06
C ILE A 172 -2.11 -22.16 -0.18
N LEU A 173 -0.94 -21.60 -0.49
CA LEU A 173 -0.14 -22.06 -1.62
C LEU A 173 0.69 -23.31 -1.31
N ASN A 174 0.56 -23.88 -0.12
CA ASN A 174 1.36 -24.99 0.39
C ASN A 174 2.87 -24.77 0.18
N MET A 175 3.33 -23.54 0.42
CA MET A 175 4.73 -23.15 0.27
C MET A 175 5.50 -23.43 1.55
N GLU A 176 6.64 -24.11 1.41
CA GLU A 176 7.55 -24.36 2.52
C GLU A 176 8.30 -23.11 3.00
N ALA A 177 8.73 -23.13 4.25
CA ALA A 177 9.60 -22.09 4.79
C ALA A 177 10.98 -22.19 4.13
N ALA A 178 11.41 -21.12 3.47
CA ALA A 178 12.74 -21.00 2.88
C ALA A 178 13.72 -20.39 3.90
N PRO A 179 15.04 -20.66 3.79
CA PRO A 179 16.04 -20.08 4.66
C PRO A 179 16.05 -18.54 4.57
N PRO A 180 16.33 -17.82 5.67
CA PRO A 180 16.26 -16.37 5.70
C PRO A 180 17.17 -15.73 4.65
N MET A 181 16.67 -14.70 3.97
CA MET A 181 17.44 -13.91 3.01
C MET A 181 17.78 -12.53 3.55
N LYS A 182 18.86 -11.94 3.02
CA LYS A 182 19.24 -10.57 3.34
C LYS A 182 18.09 -9.61 3.01
N GLY A 183 17.61 -8.88 4.02
CA GLY A 183 16.49 -7.94 3.91
C GLY A 183 15.11 -8.57 4.05
N GLU A 184 15.00 -9.86 4.36
CA GLU A 184 13.76 -10.47 4.84
C GLU A 184 13.48 -10.02 6.27
N LEU A 185 12.21 -9.80 6.56
CA LEU A 185 11.76 -9.44 7.90
C LEU A 185 12.04 -10.62 8.85
N ASN A 186 12.92 -10.41 9.84
CA ASN A 186 13.23 -11.42 10.84
C ASN A 186 12.21 -11.35 11.99
N ASN A 187 11.76 -12.50 12.47
CA ASN A 187 10.81 -12.61 13.61
C ASN A 187 11.50 -12.35 14.98
N SER A 188 12.42 -11.38 15.03
CA SER A 188 13.29 -11.10 16.19
C SER A 188 13.10 -9.70 16.76
N SER A 189 11.92 -9.11 16.60
CA SER A 189 11.54 -7.82 17.18
C SER A 189 10.33 -7.97 18.08
#